data_AF-A0A2K3MK33-F1
#
_entry.id   AF-A0A2K3MK33-F1
#
_cell.length_a   1.000
_cell.length_b   1.000
_cell.length_c   1.000
_cell.angle_alpha   90.00
_cell.angle_beta   90.00
_cell.angle_gamma   90.00
#
_symmetry.space_group_name_H-M   'P 1'
#
loop_
_entity.id
_entity.type
_entity.pdbx_description
1 polymer ?
#
loop_
_entity_poly.entity_id
_entity_poly.type
_entity_poly.pdbx_seq_one_letter_code
_entity_poly.pdbx_strand_id
1 'polypeptide(L)'
;MVLSKMREIAEAFLELPVKNAVITVPAYFNDSQRKATVDAGAIAGLNVMRIINEPTAAAIAYGLDKRINCVGERNIFIFDLGGGTFDVSILTIKDKVFQVKATAGNTHLGGEDFDNRMVNYFAQEFNKKNKVDITGNSRALRRLRTVCERAKRVLSFAVVTTIEVDSLFQGIDFFSTITRAKFEEINMDLFDECLETVKSCLTDAKMDKSVIHDVVLVGGSSRIPKVQQLLQEYFAGKDLCKSINPDEAVAYGAAVQAALLSEDFKNVPNLVLQDVAPLSLGIFVKGDIMHVVIPRNTSVPVKKTNVCQTSMDNQSIVAFQIYEGERARASENNLLGFFNLSGLPDAPRGLPLDVCFAIDENGILTVSAKEKSTGSINEITITNDKERL
;
A
#
# COMPACT_ATOMS: atom_id res chain seq x y z
N MET A 1 13.07 -15.10 -1.70
CA MET A 1 13.12 -16.08 -0.59
C MET A 1 11.75 -16.33 0.03
N VAL A 2 11.04 -15.33 0.56
CA VAL A 2 9.70 -15.53 1.16
C VAL A 2 8.70 -16.11 0.15
N LEU A 3 8.61 -15.53 -1.06
CA LEU A 3 7.75 -16.05 -2.13
C LEU A 3 8.10 -17.49 -2.54
N SER A 4 9.40 -17.83 -2.57
CA SER A 4 9.86 -19.20 -2.80
C SER A 4 9.35 -20.14 -1.72
N LYS A 5 9.38 -19.71 -0.44
CA LYS A 5 8.85 -20.52 0.66
C LYS A 5 7.33 -20.70 0.57
N MET A 6 6.60 -19.66 0.18
CA MET A 6 5.14 -19.77 -0.03
C MET A 6 4.81 -20.70 -1.19
N ARG A 7 5.57 -20.64 -2.28
CA ARG A 7 5.46 -21.60 -3.39
C ARG A 7 5.70 -23.03 -2.91
N GLU A 8 6.78 -23.29 -2.16
CA GLU A 8 7.07 -24.63 -1.61
C GLU A 8 5.93 -25.17 -0.73
N ILE A 9 5.31 -24.31 0.09
CA ILE A 9 4.16 -24.70 0.93
C ILE A 9 2.97 -25.09 0.06
N ALA A 10 2.68 -24.31 -0.98
CA ALA A 10 1.61 -24.62 -1.93
C ALA A 10 1.89 -25.90 -2.72
N GLU A 11 3.13 -26.09 -3.20
CA GLU A 11 3.57 -27.29 -3.93
C GLU A 11 3.47 -28.55 -3.05
N ALA A 12 3.84 -28.44 -1.76
CA ALA A 12 3.71 -29.55 -0.83
C ALA A 12 2.24 -29.92 -0.54
N PHE A 13 1.33 -28.94 -0.53
CA PHE A 13 -0.11 -29.18 -0.32
C PHE A 13 -0.80 -29.74 -1.57
N LEU A 14 -0.44 -29.24 -2.76
CA LEU A 14 -1.04 -29.63 -4.04
C LEU A 14 -0.40 -30.88 -4.66
N GLU A 15 0.79 -31.27 -4.18
CA GLU A 15 1.63 -32.32 -4.76
C GLU A 15 1.95 -32.10 -6.25
N LEU A 16 1.96 -30.84 -6.68
CA LEU A 16 2.15 -30.40 -8.06
C LEU A 16 2.98 -29.12 -8.12
N PRO A 17 3.74 -28.88 -9.22
CA PRO A 17 4.52 -27.66 -9.37
C PRO A 17 3.62 -26.43 -9.53
N VAL A 18 3.96 -25.35 -8.82
CA VAL A 18 3.20 -24.08 -8.86
C VAL A 18 3.99 -23.05 -9.66
N LYS A 19 3.46 -22.67 -10.83
CA LYS A 19 4.12 -21.73 -11.74
C LYS A 19 3.49 -20.34 -11.78
N ASN A 20 2.18 -20.25 -11.60
CA ASN A 20 1.43 -19.02 -11.77
C ASN A 20 0.98 -18.50 -10.40
N ALA A 21 1.06 -17.19 -10.18
CA ALA A 21 0.64 -16.57 -8.93
C ALA A 21 0.03 -15.18 -9.15
N VAL A 22 -0.90 -14.82 -8.27
CA VAL A 22 -1.30 -13.44 -8.02
C VAL A 22 -0.63 -13.01 -6.72
N ILE A 23 0.03 -11.86 -6.72
CA ILE A 23 0.76 -11.34 -5.56
C ILE A 23 0.08 -10.05 -5.10
N THR A 24 -0.09 -9.90 -3.79
CA THR A 24 -0.69 -8.70 -3.20
C THR A 24 0.35 -7.63 -2.91
N VAL A 25 -0.07 -6.37 -2.97
CA VAL A 25 0.71 -5.22 -2.54
C VAL A 25 -0.16 -4.22 -1.80
N PRO A 26 0.40 -3.45 -0.85
CA PRO A 26 -0.27 -2.29 -0.27
C PRO A 26 -0.85 -1.38 -1.36
N ALA A 27 -2.05 -0.85 -1.15
CA ALA A 27 -2.69 -0.03 -2.17
C ALA A 27 -1.89 1.24 -2.46
N TYR A 28 -1.21 1.79 -1.44
CA TYR A 28 -0.39 2.97 -1.53
C TYR A 28 1.05 2.73 -2.04
N PHE A 29 1.39 1.51 -2.48
CA PHE A 29 2.67 1.26 -3.14
C PHE A 29 2.84 2.07 -4.41
N ASN A 30 4.01 2.68 -4.55
CA ASN A 30 4.45 3.39 -5.74
C ASN A 30 4.84 2.42 -6.88
N ASP A 31 5.09 2.99 -8.06
CA ASP A 31 5.47 2.23 -9.25
C ASP A 31 6.76 1.39 -9.05
N SER A 32 7.77 1.91 -8.33
CA SER A 32 9.02 1.19 -8.11
C SER A 32 8.85 -0.02 -7.19
N GLN A 33 8.06 0.11 -6.12
CA GLN A 33 7.71 -0.97 -5.18
C GLN A 33 6.88 -2.07 -5.86
N ARG A 34 5.94 -1.69 -6.74
CA ARG A 34 5.15 -2.64 -7.54
C ARG A 34 6.04 -3.45 -8.48
N LYS A 35 6.93 -2.79 -9.22
CA LYS A 35 7.91 -3.45 -10.11
C LYS A 35 8.84 -4.38 -9.34
N ALA A 36 9.38 -3.93 -8.21
CA ALA A 36 10.23 -4.74 -7.36
C ALA A 36 9.51 -6.01 -6.86
N THR A 37 8.19 -5.93 -6.61
CA THR A 37 7.39 -7.09 -6.21
C THR A 37 7.18 -8.08 -7.37
N VAL A 38 6.94 -7.59 -8.59
CA VAL A 38 6.88 -8.45 -9.79
C VAL A 38 8.22 -9.15 -10.03
N ASP A 39 9.32 -8.42 -9.95
CA ASP A 39 10.67 -8.95 -10.09
C ASP A 39 10.97 -10.00 -9.01
N ALA A 40 10.56 -9.76 -7.76
CA ALA A 40 10.69 -10.74 -6.68
C ALA A 40 9.91 -12.04 -6.97
N GLY A 41 8.74 -11.96 -7.61
CA GLY A 41 7.99 -13.11 -8.10
C GLY A 41 8.74 -13.87 -9.18
N ALA A 42 9.29 -13.17 -10.17
CA ALA A 42 10.09 -13.77 -11.24
C ALA A 42 11.34 -14.46 -10.69
N ILE A 43 12.06 -13.83 -9.76
CA ILE A 43 13.22 -14.42 -9.06
C ILE A 43 12.82 -15.67 -8.28
N ALA A 44 11.61 -15.71 -7.74
CA ALA A 44 11.07 -16.89 -7.07
C ALA A 44 10.61 -18.00 -8.04
N GLY A 45 10.77 -17.82 -9.36
CA GLY A 45 10.34 -18.76 -10.38
C GLY A 45 8.82 -18.79 -10.59
N LEU A 46 8.13 -17.70 -10.24
CA LEU A 46 6.69 -17.54 -10.43
C LEU A 46 6.43 -16.60 -11.62
N ASN A 47 5.47 -16.99 -12.46
CA ASN A 47 4.81 -16.11 -13.40
C ASN A 47 3.75 -15.29 -12.64
N VAL A 48 4.02 -13.99 -12.46
CA VAL A 48 3.11 -13.07 -11.77
C VAL A 48 2.01 -12.66 -12.73
N MET A 49 0.86 -13.32 -12.64
CA MET A 49 -0.29 -13.08 -13.52
C MET A 49 -0.92 -11.71 -13.28
N ARG A 50 -0.90 -11.26 -12.02
CA ARG A 50 -1.53 -10.02 -11.57
C ARG A 50 -0.87 -9.55 -10.27
N ILE A 51 -0.69 -8.25 -10.17
CA ILE A 51 -0.54 -7.57 -8.88
C ILE A 51 -1.91 -7.04 -8.45
N ILE A 52 -2.34 -7.35 -7.24
CA ILE A 52 -3.61 -6.88 -6.69
C ILE A 52 -3.38 -6.07 -5.42
N ASN A 53 -4.10 -4.96 -5.27
CA ASN A 53 -4.06 -4.17 -4.05
C ASN A 53 -4.68 -4.96 -2.89
N GLU A 54 -4.02 -4.97 -1.74
CA GLU A 54 -4.46 -5.65 -0.51
C GLU A 54 -5.91 -5.33 -0.11
N PRO A 55 -6.35 -4.05 -0.04
CA PRO A 55 -7.74 -3.76 0.29
C PRO A 55 -8.73 -4.21 -0.80
N THR A 56 -8.32 -4.23 -2.08
CA THR A 56 -9.14 -4.80 -3.17
C THR A 56 -9.30 -6.30 -2.99
N ALA A 57 -8.23 -7.02 -2.63
CA ALA A 57 -8.29 -8.45 -2.33
C ALA A 57 -9.18 -8.74 -1.10
N ALA A 58 -9.03 -7.97 -0.02
CA ALA A 58 -9.90 -8.10 1.15
C ALA A 58 -11.37 -7.82 0.82
N ALA A 59 -11.65 -6.85 -0.04
CA ALA A 59 -13.00 -6.58 -0.54
C ALA A 59 -13.58 -7.76 -1.32
N ILE A 60 -12.79 -8.48 -2.11
CA ILE A 60 -13.23 -9.71 -2.79
C ILE A 60 -13.60 -10.77 -1.77
N ALA A 61 -12.77 -10.98 -0.74
CA ALA A 61 -13.04 -11.95 0.33
C ALA A 61 -14.35 -11.61 1.09
N TYR A 62 -14.53 -10.34 1.46
CA TYR A 62 -15.78 -9.84 2.05
C TYR A 62 -16.98 -10.04 1.12
N GLY A 63 -16.82 -9.63 -0.15
CA GLY A 63 -17.88 -9.61 -1.13
C GLY A 63 -18.42 -11.01 -1.42
N LEU A 64 -17.55 -12.03 -1.47
CA LEU A 64 -17.95 -13.43 -1.67
C LEU A 64 -18.78 -14.00 -0.53
N ASP A 65 -18.41 -13.73 0.72
CA ASP A 65 -19.15 -14.16 1.90
C ASP A 65 -20.56 -13.54 1.94
N LYS A 66 -20.71 -12.29 1.48
CA LYS A 66 -21.95 -11.52 1.58
C LYS A 66 -22.85 -11.52 0.34
N ARG A 67 -22.45 -12.12 -0.80
CA ARG A 67 -23.24 -12.09 -2.05
C ARG A 67 -24.65 -12.66 -1.92
N ILE A 68 -24.88 -13.54 -0.95
CA ILE A 68 -26.17 -14.21 -0.78
C ILE A 68 -27.28 -13.20 -0.40
N ASN A 69 -26.93 -12.02 0.16
CA ASN A 69 -27.90 -11.09 0.76
C ASN A 69 -27.79 -9.61 0.30
N CYS A 70 -26.94 -9.28 -0.68
CA CYS A 70 -26.77 -7.88 -1.13
C CYS A 70 -27.72 -7.54 -2.28
N VAL A 71 -28.88 -6.95 -1.97
CA VAL A 71 -29.74 -6.28 -2.96
C VAL A 71 -29.29 -4.82 -3.09
N GLY A 72 -28.72 -4.45 -4.22
CA GLY A 72 -28.37 -3.06 -4.55
C GLY A 72 -26.89 -2.68 -4.37
N GLU A 73 -26.64 -1.39 -4.41
CA GLU A 73 -25.31 -0.78 -4.28
C GLU A 73 -24.87 -0.74 -2.81
N ARG A 74 -23.63 -1.11 -2.53
CA ARG A 74 -23.11 -1.17 -1.17
C ARG A 74 -21.71 -0.58 -1.09
N ASN A 75 -21.55 0.46 -0.28
CA ASN A 75 -20.26 1.10 -0.05
C ASN A 75 -19.58 0.48 1.17
N ILE A 76 -18.38 -0.03 0.98
CA ILE A 76 -17.57 -0.64 2.02
C ILE A 76 -16.31 0.19 2.25
N PHE A 77 -15.90 0.28 3.50
CA PHE A 77 -14.64 0.90 3.90
C PHE A 77 -13.71 -0.21 4.40
N ILE A 78 -12.61 -0.45 3.70
CA ILE A 78 -11.57 -1.37 4.14
C ILE A 78 -10.56 -0.58 4.97
N PHE A 79 -10.30 -1.05 6.19
CA PHE A 79 -9.26 -0.55 7.08
C PHE A 79 -8.23 -1.67 7.27
N ASP A 80 -7.07 -1.55 6.63
CA ASP A 80 -6.00 -2.53 6.68
C ASP A 80 -4.79 -1.98 7.45
N LEU A 81 -4.61 -2.44 8.69
CA LEU A 81 -3.49 -2.05 9.53
C LEU A 81 -2.63 -3.28 9.81
N GLY A 82 -1.54 -3.39 9.03
CA GLY A 82 -0.64 -4.52 9.02
C GLY A 82 0.51 -4.42 10.03
N GLY A 83 1.59 -5.11 9.69
CA GLY A 83 2.83 -5.12 10.47
C GLY A 83 3.71 -3.88 10.24
N GLY A 84 3.70 -3.33 9.03
CA GLY A 84 4.51 -2.14 8.68
C GLY A 84 3.85 -1.19 7.67
N THR A 85 2.66 -1.52 7.18
CA THR A 85 1.88 -0.69 6.27
C THR A 85 0.47 -0.49 6.80
N PHE A 86 -0.10 0.64 6.43
CA PHE A 86 -1.45 1.01 6.72
C PHE A 86 -2.12 1.50 5.45
N ASP A 87 -3.22 0.87 5.06
CA ASP A 87 -4.00 1.21 3.88
C ASP A 87 -5.48 1.32 4.22
N VAL A 88 -6.14 2.28 3.59
CA VAL A 88 -7.59 2.42 3.63
C VAL A 88 -8.12 2.56 2.22
N SER A 89 -9.26 1.94 1.95
CA SER A 89 -9.93 2.08 0.66
C SER A 89 -11.43 2.08 0.81
N ILE A 90 -12.07 2.92 0.00
CA ILE A 90 -13.53 2.92 -0.14
C ILE A 90 -13.86 2.23 -1.45
N LEU A 91 -14.70 1.21 -1.38
CA LEU A 91 -15.18 0.52 -2.56
C LEU A 91 -16.70 0.55 -2.61
N THR A 92 -17.22 0.68 -3.82
CA THR A 92 -18.63 0.45 -4.11
C THR A 92 -18.76 -0.91 -4.78
N ILE A 93 -19.54 -1.80 -4.17
CA ILE A 93 -19.92 -3.08 -4.72
C ILE A 93 -21.32 -2.94 -5.30
N LYS A 94 -21.46 -3.22 -6.60
CA LYS A 94 -22.74 -3.26 -7.29
C LYS A 94 -22.77 -4.46 -8.23
N ASP A 95 -23.68 -5.38 -7.98
CA ASP A 95 -23.78 -6.67 -8.67
C ASP A 95 -22.47 -7.47 -8.64
N LYS A 96 -21.70 -7.43 -9.73
CA LYS A 96 -20.42 -8.11 -9.92
C LYS A 96 -19.23 -7.16 -9.98
N VAL A 97 -19.49 -5.86 -9.91
CA VAL A 97 -18.48 -4.81 -10.06
C VAL A 97 -18.02 -4.34 -8.69
N PHE A 98 -16.71 -4.37 -8.49
CA PHE A 98 -16.01 -3.84 -7.32
C PHE A 98 -15.23 -2.63 -7.79
N GLN A 99 -15.75 -1.45 -7.46
CA GLN A 99 -15.15 -0.19 -7.89
C GLN A 99 -14.50 0.51 -6.71
N VAL A 100 -13.18 0.68 -6.75
CA VAL A 100 -12.46 1.52 -5.80
C VAL A 100 -12.79 2.98 -6.10
N LYS A 101 -13.25 3.71 -5.08
CA LYS A 101 -13.59 5.13 -5.16
C LYS A 101 -12.41 6.00 -4.76
N ALA A 102 -11.72 5.61 -3.71
CA ALA A 102 -10.48 6.24 -3.27
C ALA A 102 -9.64 5.26 -2.46
N THR A 103 -8.34 5.50 -2.47
CA THR A 103 -7.38 4.87 -1.58
C THR A 103 -6.44 5.91 -0.96
N ALA A 104 -6.00 5.63 0.25
CA ALA A 104 -4.99 6.39 0.98
C ALA A 104 -4.25 5.45 1.93
N GLY A 105 -3.06 5.83 2.39
CA GLY A 105 -2.30 4.99 3.30
C GLY A 105 -0.99 5.62 3.75
N ASN A 106 -0.28 4.89 4.59
CA ASN A 106 1.10 5.14 4.98
C ASN A 106 1.87 3.81 4.88
N THR A 107 2.87 3.76 3.99
CA THR A 107 3.69 2.56 3.75
C THR A 107 4.74 2.29 4.83
N HIS A 108 4.78 3.10 5.88
CA HIS A 108 5.74 3.02 7.00
C HIS A 108 5.02 3.25 8.34
N LEU A 109 3.82 2.67 8.48
CA LEU A 109 3.04 2.72 9.71
C LEU A 109 2.39 1.36 9.94
N GLY A 110 2.70 0.71 11.06
CA GLY A 110 2.05 -0.54 11.43
C GLY A 110 2.42 -1.08 12.80
N GLY A 111 2.20 -2.38 12.97
CA GLY A 111 2.45 -3.11 14.20
C GLY A 111 3.87 -2.97 14.77
N GLU A 112 4.88 -2.85 13.90
CA GLU A 112 6.28 -2.71 14.29
C GLU A 112 6.57 -1.34 14.93
N ASP A 113 5.88 -0.28 14.51
CA ASP A 113 5.99 1.04 15.13
C ASP A 113 5.45 1.03 16.55
N PHE A 114 4.34 0.32 16.77
CA PHE A 114 3.78 0.15 18.11
C PHE A 114 4.73 -0.64 19.02
N ASP A 115 5.40 -1.67 18.48
CA ASP A 115 6.42 -2.41 19.19
C ASP A 115 7.64 -1.53 19.49
N ASN A 116 8.05 -0.68 18.55
CA ASN A 116 9.13 0.30 18.73
C ASN A 116 8.85 1.27 19.88
N ARG A 117 7.61 1.78 20.00
CA ARG A 117 7.22 2.65 21.13
C ARG A 117 7.37 1.93 22.47
N MET A 118 6.95 0.67 22.55
CA MET A 118 7.13 -0.14 23.75
C MET A 118 8.61 -0.40 24.06
N VAL A 119 9.41 -0.78 23.05
CA VAL A 119 10.86 -1.00 23.20
C VAL A 119 11.55 0.25 23.73
N ASN A 120 11.25 1.42 23.17
CA ASN A 120 11.83 2.69 23.61
C ASN A 120 11.42 3.04 25.05
N TYR A 121 10.14 2.86 25.39
CA TYR A 121 9.64 3.06 26.75
C TYR A 121 10.38 2.18 27.76
N PHE A 122 10.54 0.89 27.47
CA PHE A 122 11.20 -0.04 28.38
C PHE A 122 12.73 0.08 28.39
N ALA A 123 13.37 0.49 27.30
CA ALA A 123 14.79 0.82 27.29
C ALA A 123 15.09 2.01 28.22
N GLN A 124 14.23 3.05 28.18
CA GLN A 124 14.30 4.17 29.11
C GLN A 124 14.04 3.74 30.57
N GLU A 125 13.06 2.85 30.79
CA GLU A 125 12.78 2.30 32.12
C GLU A 125 13.96 1.49 32.68
N PHE A 126 14.57 0.63 31.86
CA PHE A 126 15.76 -0.14 32.21
C PHE A 126 16.91 0.79 32.58
N ASN A 127 17.18 1.82 31.78
CA ASN A 127 18.21 2.81 32.07
C ASN A 127 17.92 3.58 33.37
N LYS A 128 16.66 3.97 33.61
CA LYS A 128 16.27 4.67 34.85
C LYS A 128 16.54 3.83 36.10
N LYS A 129 16.19 2.53 36.06
CA LYS A 129 16.35 1.57 37.17
C LYS A 129 17.82 1.17 37.39
N ASN A 130 18.56 0.90 36.32
CA ASN A 130 19.87 0.26 36.40
C ASN A 130 21.06 1.18 36.08
N LYS A 131 20.79 2.40 35.60
CA LYS A 131 21.80 3.39 35.14
C LYS A 131 22.67 2.88 33.98
N VAL A 132 22.09 2.03 33.14
CA VAL A 132 22.77 1.43 31.99
C VAL A 132 21.89 1.58 30.75
N ASP A 133 22.46 2.13 29.69
CA ASP A 133 21.79 2.29 28.40
C ASP A 133 21.97 1.04 27.51
N ILE A 134 20.85 0.54 26.97
CA ILE A 134 20.80 -0.63 26.09
C ILE A 134 20.54 -0.26 24.62
N THR A 135 20.34 1.03 24.29
CA THR A 135 19.95 1.47 22.94
C THR A 135 21.03 1.17 21.89
N GLY A 136 22.30 1.11 22.28
CA GLY A 136 23.41 0.66 21.41
C GLY A 136 23.56 -0.86 21.27
N ASN A 137 22.78 -1.67 22.00
CA ASN A 137 22.93 -3.12 22.01
C ASN A 137 21.83 -3.83 21.20
N SER A 138 22.15 -4.19 19.96
CA SER A 138 21.21 -4.85 19.04
C SER A 138 20.64 -6.17 19.58
N ARG A 139 21.43 -6.95 20.32
CA ARG A 139 20.97 -8.21 20.93
C ARG A 139 19.93 -7.97 22.03
N ALA A 140 20.19 -7.03 22.93
CA ALA A 140 19.26 -6.67 24.01
C ALA A 140 17.96 -6.10 23.43
N LEU A 141 18.06 -5.17 22.48
CA LEU A 141 16.89 -4.58 21.82
C LEU A 141 16.05 -5.61 21.08
N ARG A 142 16.67 -6.56 20.37
CA ARG A 142 15.94 -7.65 19.68
C ARG A 142 15.17 -8.52 20.67
N ARG A 143 15.78 -8.89 21.81
CA ARG A 143 15.12 -9.68 22.85
C ARG A 143 13.97 -8.93 23.49
N LEU A 144 14.16 -7.65 23.80
CA LEU A 144 13.12 -6.78 24.34
C LEU A 144 11.95 -6.63 23.35
N ARG A 145 12.24 -6.46 22.06
CA ARG A 145 11.25 -6.38 20.98
C ARG A 145 10.38 -7.62 20.89
N THR A 146 10.95 -8.82 20.94
CA THR A 146 10.17 -10.08 20.94
C THR A 146 9.17 -10.13 22.09
N VAL A 147 9.55 -9.65 23.28
CA VAL A 147 8.64 -9.63 24.43
C VAL A 147 7.62 -8.49 24.33
N CYS A 148 7.99 -7.33 23.79
CA CYS A 148 7.06 -6.23 23.53
C CYS A 148 5.97 -6.62 22.52
N GLU A 149 6.32 -7.28 21.42
CA GLU A 149 5.36 -7.78 20.43
C GLU A 149 4.36 -8.76 21.05
N ARG A 150 4.85 -9.69 21.88
CA ARG A 150 3.98 -10.62 22.63
C ARG A 150 3.07 -9.87 23.60
N ALA A 151 3.60 -8.90 24.33
CA ALA A 151 2.82 -8.09 25.26
C ALA A 151 1.73 -7.27 24.54
N LYS A 152 2.02 -6.67 23.37
CA LYS A 152 1.03 -6.00 22.51
C LYS A 152 -0.13 -6.93 22.15
N ARG A 153 0.18 -8.17 21.75
CA ARG A 153 -0.85 -9.19 21.45
C ARG A 153 -1.71 -9.52 22.68
N VAL A 154 -1.09 -9.66 23.86
CA VAL A 154 -1.82 -9.91 25.11
C VAL A 154 -2.71 -8.71 25.49
N LEU A 155 -2.21 -7.48 25.35
CA LEU A 155 -2.95 -6.25 25.66
C LEU A 155 -4.16 -6.01 24.75
N SER A 156 -4.23 -6.71 23.61
CA SER A 156 -5.42 -6.71 22.76
C SER A 156 -6.63 -7.40 23.43
N PHE A 157 -6.40 -8.20 24.48
CA PHE A 157 -7.44 -8.92 25.23
C PHE A 157 -7.41 -8.61 26.74
N ALA A 158 -6.22 -8.50 27.32
CA ALA A 158 -6.02 -8.19 28.74
C ALA A 158 -5.79 -6.68 28.98
N VAL A 159 -6.07 -6.23 30.20
CA VAL A 159 -5.84 -4.81 30.62
C VAL A 159 -4.42 -4.55 31.10
N VAL A 160 -3.65 -5.60 31.40
CA VAL A 160 -2.28 -5.54 31.91
C VAL A 160 -1.53 -6.82 31.53
N THR A 161 -0.21 -6.72 31.36
CA THR A 161 0.70 -7.86 31.18
C THR A 161 2.07 -7.53 31.76
N THR A 162 2.91 -8.55 31.95
CA THR A 162 4.30 -8.42 32.38
C THR A 162 5.27 -8.38 31.18
N ILE A 163 6.42 -7.75 31.39
CA ILE A 163 7.60 -7.85 30.53
C ILE A 163 8.71 -8.48 31.35
N GLU A 164 9.19 -9.63 30.91
CA GLU A 164 10.21 -10.41 31.58
C GLU A 164 11.29 -10.84 30.57
N VAL A 165 12.54 -10.48 30.85
CA VAL A 165 13.71 -10.90 30.06
C VAL A 165 14.89 -11.17 30.98
N ASP A 166 15.23 -12.44 31.15
CA ASP A 166 16.41 -12.86 31.92
C ASP A 166 17.70 -12.33 31.30
N SER A 167 18.62 -11.82 32.11
CA SER A 167 19.93 -11.34 31.68
C SER A 167 19.82 -10.46 30.43
N LEU A 168 18.92 -9.47 30.44
CA LEU A 168 18.65 -8.61 29.29
C LEU A 168 19.94 -7.93 28.84
N PHE A 169 20.70 -7.37 29.78
CA PHE A 169 21.99 -6.74 29.53
C PHE A 169 22.92 -6.80 30.75
N GLN A 170 24.22 -7.09 30.54
CA GLN A 170 25.23 -7.18 31.60
C GLN A 170 24.87 -8.10 32.79
N GLY A 171 24.12 -9.19 32.55
CA GLY A 171 23.68 -10.09 33.61
C GLY A 171 22.48 -9.58 34.41
N ILE A 172 21.93 -8.41 34.07
CA ILE A 172 20.78 -7.81 34.76
C ILE A 172 19.48 -8.30 34.11
N ASP A 173 18.63 -8.92 34.91
CA ASP A 173 17.27 -9.30 34.51
C ASP A 173 16.39 -8.05 34.36
N PHE A 174 15.44 -8.10 33.44
CA PHE A 174 14.44 -7.05 33.31
C PHE A 174 13.05 -7.57 33.64
N PHE A 175 12.42 -6.95 34.63
CA PHE A 175 11.05 -7.20 35.03
C PHE A 175 10.27 -5.88 35.11
N SER A 176 9.16 -5.81 34.39
CA SER A 176 8.23 -4.67 34.42
C SER A 176 6.79 -5.12 34.13
N THR A 177 5.85 -4.19 34.26
CA THR A 177 4.44 -4.38 33.89
C THR A 177 4.00 -3.24 32.98
N ILE A 178 3.07 -3.53 32.08
CA ILE A 178 2.43 -2.51 31.25
C ILE A 178 0.93 -2.73 31.19
N THR A 179 0.19 -1.64 31.37
CA THR A 179 -1.26 -1.60 31.22
C THR A 179 -1.62 -1.26 29.78
N ARG A 180 -2.83 -1.66 29.36
CA ARG A 180 -3.38 -1.25 28.06
C ARG A 180 -3.43 0.26 27.95
N ALA A 181 -3.84 0.96 29.01
CA ALA A 181 -3.87 2.42 29.03
C ALA A 181 -2.50 3.05 28.74
N LYS A 182 -1.41 2.48 29.28
CA LYS A 182 -0.07 2.98 29.00
C LYS A 182 0.37 2.68 27.57
N PHE A 183 0.05 1.49 27.05
CA PHE A 183 0.29 1.16 25.64
C PHE A 183 -0.45 2.10 24.69
N GLU A 184 -1.71 2.45 25.02
CA GLU A 184 -2.49 3.39 24.24
C GLU A 184 -1.92 4.81 24.32
N GLU A 185 -1.52 5.26 25.50
CA GLU A 185 -0.90 6.58 25.72
C GLU A 185 0.34 6.78 24.84
N ILE A 186 1.26 5.82 24.79
CA ILE A 186 2.53 5.96 24.05
C ILE A 186 2.39 5.79 22.52
N ASN A 187 1.21 5.42 22.04
CA ASN A 187 0.91 5.20 20.62
C ASN A 187 -0.23 6.10 20.10
N MET A 188 -0.80 6.98 20.93
CA MET A 188 -2.02 7.71 20.57
C MET A 188 -1.83 8.56 19.31
N ASP A 189 -0.67 9.18 19.15
CA ASP A 189 -0.33 9.98 17.97
C ASP A 189 -0.35 9.15 16.67
N LEU A 190 0.11 7.90 16.71
CA LEU A 190 0.07 6.99 15.56
C LEU A 190 -1.37 6.51 15.28
N PHE A 191 -2.18 6.32 16.32
CA PHE A 191 -3.60 5.98 16.17
C PHE A 191 -4.41 7.15 15.58
N ASP A 192 -4.10 8.38 15.99
CA ASP A 192 -4.68 9.59 15.43
C ASP A 192 -4.28 9.79 13.97
N GLU A 193 -3.02 9.50 13.61
CA GLU A 193 -2.56 9.49 12.21
C GLU A 193 -3.36 8.50 11.34
N CYS A 194 -3.68 7.32 11.88
CA CYS A 194 -4.55 6.37 11.18
C CYS A 194 -5.92 7.00 10.87
N LEU A 195 -6.49 7.73 11.83
CA LEU A 195 -7.79 8.36 11.70
C LEU A 195 -7.79 9.54 10.72
N GLU A 196 -6.71 10.32 10.66
CA GLU A 196 -6.56 11.38 9.65
C GLU A 196 -6.54 10.81 8.23
N THR A 197 -5.89 9.66 8.03
CA THR A 197 -5.89 8.98 6.73
C THR A 197 -7.29 8.48 6.36
N VAL A 198 -8.08 7.98 7.32
CA VAL A 198 -9.48 7.60 7.12
C VAL A 198 -10.32 8.79 6.64
N LYS A 199 -10.14 9.97 7.27
CA LYS A 199 -10.83 11.22 6.88
C LYS A 199 -10.43 11.67 5.47
N SER A 200 -9.13 11.61 5.16
CA SER A 200 -8.59 11.96 3.85
C SER A 200 -9.21 11.10 2.75
N CYS A 201 -9.26 9.77 2.95
CA CYS A 201 -9.84 8.84 1.98
C CYS A 201 -11.33 9.12 1.68
N LEU A 202 -12.13 9.43 2.70
CA LEU A 202 -13.54 9.85 2.51
C LEU A 202 -13.67 11.17 1.74
N THR A 203 -12.78 12.13 2.01
CA THR A 203 -12.74 13.41 1.32
C THR A 203 -12.41 13.21 -0.17
N ASP A 204 -11.43 12.36 -0.47
CA ASP A 204 -11.03 12.03 -1.84
C ASP A 204 -12.12 11.29 -2.62
N ALA A 205 -12.83 10.37 -1.94
CA ALA A 205 -14.00 9.69 -2.51
C ALA A 205 -15.20 10.64 -2.70
N LYS A 206 -15.17 11.83 -2.08
CA LYS A 206 -16.31 12.77 -2.00
C LYS A 206 -17.54 12.10 -1.40
N MET A 207 -17.33 11.29 -0.37
CA MET A 207 -18.37 10.49 0.28
C MET A 207 -18.46 10.85 1.76
N ASP A 208 -19.68 11.03 2.24
CA ASP A 208 -19.93 11.18 3.68
C ASP A 208 -19.84 9.82 4.38
N LYS A 209 -19.37 9.80 5.63
CA LYS A 209 -19.27 8.57 6.41
C LYS A 209 -20.62 7.86 6.61
N SER A 210 -21.74 8.56 6.55
CA SER A 210 -23.09 7.99 6.67
C SER A 210 -23.46 7.06 5.51
N VAL A 211 -22.86 7.23 4.33
CA VAL A 211 -23.13 6.37 3.17
C VAL A 211 -22.28 5.10 3.15
N ILE A 212 -21.34 4.96 4.10
CA ILE A 212 -20.58 3.72 4.28
C ILE A 212 -21.49 2.70 4.97
N HIS A 213 -21.65 1.54 4.35
CA HIS A 213 -22.53 0.48 4.84
C HIS A 213 -21.78 -0.38 5.84
N ASP A 214 -20.58 -0.83 5.48
CA ASP A 214 -19.75 -1.73 6.29
C ASP A 214 -18.33 -1.19 6.42
N VAL A 215 -17.74 -1.36 7.60
CA VAL A 215 -16.32 -1.05 7.86
C VAL A 215 -15.63 -2.38 8.15
N VAL A 216 -14.76 -2.82 7.25
CA VAL A 216 -14.10 -4.13 7.29
C VAL A 216 -12.68 -3.97 7.82
N LEU A 217 -12.34 -4.77 8.83
CA LEU A 217 -11.01 -4.77 9.44
C LEU A 217 -10.12 -5.84 8.81
N VAL A 218 -8.91 -5.42 8.43
CA VAL A 218 -7.88 -6.27 7.84
C VAL A 218 -6.55 -5.94 8.54
N GLY A 219 -5.64 -6.92 8.56
CA GLY A 219 -4.32 -6.77 9.17
C GLY A 219 -4.34 -7.00 10.69
N GLY A 220 -3.28 -7.64 11.19
CA GLY A 220 -3.22 -8.10 12.59
C GLY A 220 -3.30 -6.95 13.62
N SER A 221 -2.84 -5.75 13.28
CA SER A 221 -2.87 -4.60 14.18
C SER A 221 -4.26 -3.98 14.32
N SER A 222 -5.20 -4.29 13.41
CA SER A 222 -6.62 -3.92 13.58
C SER A 222 -7.27 -4.56 14.82
N ARG A 223 -6.63 -5.58 15.42
CA ARG A 223 -7.08 -6.22 16.67
C ARG A 223 -6.92 -5.34 17.90
N ILE A 224 -6.17 -4.23 17.82
CA ILE A 224 -5.95 -3.31 18.92
C ILE A 224 -7.28 -2.64 19.33
N PRO A 225 -7.74 -2.77 20.58
CA PRO A 225 -9.03 -2.24 21.02
C PRO A 225 -9.20 -0.74 20.80
N LYS A 226 -8.13 0.04 21.04
CA LYS A 226 -8.18 1.50 20.86
C LYS A 226 -8.39 1.92 19.41
N VAL A 227 -7.76 1.22 18.46
CA VAL A 227 -7.95 1.46 17.02
C VAL A 227 -9.40 1.19 16.63
N GLN A 228 -9.97 0.06 17.08
CA GLN A 228 -11.39 -0.25 16.85
C GLN A 228 -12.32 0.79 17.47
N GLN A 229 -12.05 1.21 18.70
CA GLN A 229 -12.84 2.22 19.39
C GLN A 229 -12.86 3.55 18.61
N LEU A 230 -11.69 4.05 18.22
CA LEU A 230 -11.58 5.31 17.45
C LEU A 230 -12.32 5.21 16.11
N LEU A 231 -12.23 4.07 15.44
CA LEU A 231 -12.92 3.82 14.18
C LEU A 231 -14.44 3.78 14.36
N GLN A 232 -14.94 3.09 15.40
CA GLN A 232 -16.36 3.05 15.74
C GLN A 232 -16.90 4.44 16.08
N GLU A 233 -16.20 5.20 16.93
CA GLU A 233 -16.55 6.58 17.28
C GLU A 233 -16.63 7.46 16.03
N TYR A 234 -15.65 7.34 15.13
CA TYR A 234 -15.63 8.08 13.88
C TYR A 234 -16.82 7.73 12.99
N PHE A 235 -17.14 6.46 12.82
CA PHE A 235 -18.31 5.98 12.05
C PHE A 235 -19.62 5.97 12.87
N ALA A 236 -19.74 6.88 13.86
CA ALA A 236 -20.97 7.12 14.62
C ALA A 236 -21.54 5.88 15.34
N GLY A 237 -20.66 5.06 15.92
CA GLY A 237 -21.01 3.85 16.66
C GLY A 237 -21.34 2.64 15.79
N LYS A 238 -21.11 2.71 14.47
CA LYS A 238 -21.34 1.58 13.55
C LYS A 238 -20.51 0.35 13.96
N ASP A 239 -21.12 -0.82 13.90
CA ASP A 239 -20.44 -2.09 14.12
C ASP A 239 -19.35 -2.34 13.06
N LEU A 240 -18.17 -2.76 13.52
CA LEU A 240 -17.06 -3.14 12.64
C LEU A 240 -17.27 -4.58 12.18
N CYS A 241 -17.13 -4.80 10.87
CA CYS A 241 -17.30 -6.10 10.26
C CYS A 241 -16.11 -7.01 10.61
N LYS A 242 -16.43 -8.09 11.32
CA LYS A 242 -15.49 -9.14 11.76
C LYS A 242 -15.79 -10.50 11.11
N SER A 243 -16.54 -10.51 9.99
CA SER A 243 -16.95 -11.76 9.35
C SER A 243 -15.84 -12.44 8.56
N ILE A 244 -14.77 -11.73 8.25
CA ILE A 244 -13.57 -12.27 7.60
C ILE A 244 -12.41 -12.29 8.59
N ASN A 245 -11.52 -13.27 8.44
CA ASN A 245 -10.30 -13.33 9.23
C ASN A 245 -9.33 -12.23 8.75
N PRO A 246 -8.93 -11.26 9.61
CA PRO A 246 -8.08 -10.14 9.19
C PRO A 246 -6.69 -10.58 8.75
N ASP A 247 -6.23 -11.78 9.14
CA ASP A 247 -4.90 -12.29 8.79
C ASP A 247 -4.89 -13.05 7.44
N GLU A 248 -6.06 -13.48 6.94
CA GLU A 248 -6.19 -14.35 5.76
C GLU A 248 -7.01 -13.72 4.62
N ALA A 249 -7.79 -12.67 4.90
CA ALA A 249 -8.70 -12.04 3.93
C ALA A 249 -8.01 -11.63 2.63
N VAL A 250 -6.82 -11.04 2.73
CA VAL A 250 -6.02 -10.60 1.58
C VAL A 250 -5.59 -11.80 0.72
N ALA A 251 -5.01 -12.83 1.34
CA ALA A 251 -4.59 -14.04 0.63
C ALA A 251 -5.78 -14.77 -0.01
N TYR A 252 -6.93 -14.80 0.67
CA TYR A 252 -8.16 -15.38 0.15
C TYR A 252 -8.63 -14.65 -1.11
N GLY A 253 -8.69 -13.32 -1.09
CA GLY A 253 -9.05 -12.52 -2.25
C GLY A 253 -8.09 -12.68 -3.43
N ALA A 254 -6.79 -12.77 -3.15
CA ALA A 254 -5.77 -13.02 -4.18
C ALA A 254 -5.92 -14.41 -4.81
N ALA A 255 -6.25 -15.44 -4.02
CA ALA A 255 -6.52 -16.78 -4.54
C ALA A 255 -7.76 -16.81 -5.45
N VAL A 256 -8.81 -16.07 -5.10
CA VAL A 256 -10.00 -15.90 -5.97
C VAL A 256 -9.62 -15.21 -7.27
N GLN A 257 -8.80 -14.15 -7.21
CA GLN A 257 -8.32 -13.47 -8.40
C GLN A 257 -7.47 -14.39 -9.29
N ALA A 258 -6.64 -15.25 -8.69
CA ALA A 258 -5.86 -16.24 -9.43
C ALA A 258 -6.77 -17.24 -10.16
N ALA A 259 -7.84 -17.69 -9.50
CA ALA A 259 -8.83 -18.58 -10.12
C ALA A 259 -9.57 -17.90 -11.29
N LEU A 260 -9.89 -16.60 -11.19
CA LEU A 260 -10.55 -15.84 -12.26
C LEU A 260 -9.70 -15.69 -13.52
N LEU A 261 -8.38 -15.62 -13.35
CA LEU A 261 -7.43 -15.48 -14.45
C LEU A 261 -7.03 -16.83 -15.05
N SER A 262 -7.47 -17.94 -14.44
CA SER A 262 -7.20 -19.29 -14.93
C SER A 262 -8.36 -19.78 -15.79
N GLU A 263 -8.05 -20.28 -16.98
CA GLU A 263 -9.04 -20.76 -17.96
C GLU A 263 -9.71 -22.08 -17.54
N ASP A 264 -9.12 -22.80 -16.57
CA ASP A 264 -9.55 -24.15 -16.18
C ASP A 264 -10.76 -24.16 -15.24
N PHE A 265 -11.08 -23.03 -14.59
CA PHE A 265 -12.15 -22.98 -13.60
C PHE A 265 -13.48 -22.50 -14.20
N LYS A 266 -14.43 -23.42 -14.37
CA LYS A 266 -15.76 -23.13 -14.93
C LYS A 266 -16.74 -22.46 -13.95
N ASN A 267 -16.46 -22.53 -12.64
CA ASN A 267 -17.39 -22.11 -11.58
C ASN A 267 -16.92 -20.88 -10.79
N VAL A 268 -16.03 -20.06 -11.35
CA VAL A 268 -15.55 -18.86 -10.65
C VAL A 268 -16.58 -17.73 -10.74
N PRO A 269 -16.84 -16.99 -9.65
CA PRO A 269 -17.80 -15.88 -9.67
C PRO A 269 -17.38 -14.80 -10.65
N ASN A 270 -18.15 -14.55 -11.72
CA ASN A 270 -17.84 -13.45 -12.64
C ASN A 270 -17.75 -12.13 -11.84
N LEU A 271 -16.60 -11.48 -11.93
CA LEU A 271 -16.13 -10.39 -11.10
C LEU A 271 -15.43 -9.37 -11.97
N VAL A 272 -15.79 -8.10 -11.81
CA VAL A 272 -15.13 -6.98 -12.49
C VAL A 272 -14.51 -6.09 -11.43
N LEU A 273 -13.19 -5.97 -11.45
CA LEU A 273 -12.44 -5.07 -10.57
C LEU A 273 -12.13 -3.79 -11.32
N GLN A 274 -12.44 -2.65 -10.71
CA GLN A 274 -12.06 -1.33 -11.18
C GLN A 274 -11.26 -0.64 -10.08
N ASP A 275 -9.94 -0.77 -10.15
CA ASP A 275 -9.01 -0.18 -9.20
C ASP A 275 -8.63 1.26 -9.62
N VAL A 276 -7.82 1.95 -8.82
CA VAL A 276 -7.39 3.33 -9.06
C VAL A 276 -5.89 3.54 -8.81
N ALA A 277 -5.32 4.58 -9.41
CA ALA A 277 -3.95 5.00 -9.12
C ALA A 277 -3.87 5.67 -7.72
N PRO A 278 -2.98 5.23 -6.81
CA PRO A 278 -2.94 5.76 -5.44
C PRO A 278 -2.38 7.19 -5.35
N LEU A 279 -1.47 7.54 -6.27
CA LEU A 279 -0.76 8.81 -6.31
C LEU A 279 -0.89 9.47 -7.69
N SER A 280 -0.81 10.79 -7.72
CA SER A 280 -0.83 11.60 -8.92
C SER A 280 0.48 11.44 -9.68
N LEU A 281 0.40 11.16 -10.98
CA LEU A 281 1.54 11.05 -11.88
C LEU A 281 1.64 12.29 -12.76
N GLY A 282 2.86 12.79 -12.93
CA GLY A 282 3.08 14.03 -13.65
C GLY A 282 4.51 14.22 -14.12
N ILE A 283 4.74 15.40 -14.68
CA ILE A 283 6.03 15.82 -15.21
C ILE A 283 6.54 17.04 -14.47
N PHE A 284 7.86 17.14 -14.38
CA PHE A 284 8.53 18.40 -14.03
C PHE A 284 8.30 19.43 -15.15
N VAL A 285 7.90 20.64 -14.77
CA VAL A 285 7.91 21.81 -15.66
C VAL A 285 8.78 22.93 -15.08
N LYS A 286 9.19 23.87 -15.95
CA LYS A 286 10.07 24.98 -15.60
C LYS A 286 9.56 25.71 -14.35
N GLY A 287 10.47 25.93 -13.39
CA GLY A 287 10.14 26.57 -12.10
C GLY A 287 9.92 25.58 -10.95
N ASP A 288 10.30 24.31 -11.12
CA ASP A 288 10.12 23.24 -10.12
C ASP A 288 8.65 23.00 -9.78
N ILE A 289 7.81 22.97 -10.81
CA ILE A 289 6.36 22.79 -10.66
C ILE A 289 6.01 21.37 -11.11
N MET A 290 5.19 20.68 -10.31
CA MET A 290 4.60 19.40 -10.65
C MET A 290 3.37 19.63 -11.55
N HIS A 291 3.46 19.23 -12.81
CA HIS A 291 2.32 19.23 -13.72
C HIS A 291 1.69 17.84 -13.78
N VAL A 292 0.57 17.66 -13.07
CA VAL A 292 -0.17 16.39 -12.98
C VAL A 292 -0.80 16.04 -14.33
N VAL A 293 -0.58 14.79 -14.79
CA VAL A 293 -1.16 14.22 -16.01
C VAL A 293 -2.27 13.22 -15.68
N ILE A 294 -2.00 12.31 -14.73
CA ILE A 294 -2.99 11.37 -14.19
C ILE A 294 -3.14 11.70 -12.70
N PRO A 295 -4.25 12.31 -12.28
CA PRO A 295 -4.52 12.55 -10.86
C PRO A 295 -4.69 11.23 -10.09
N ARG A 296 -4.34 11.24 -8.80
CA ARG A 296 -4.68 10.13 -7.89
C ARG A 296 -6.17 9.81 -7.91
N ASN A 297 -6.49 8.57 -7.56
CA ASN A 297 -7.81 7.96 -7.63
C ASN A 297 -8.42 7.90 -9.04
N THR A 298 -7.63 8.11 -10.11
CA THR A 298 -8.09 7.83 -11.49
C THR A 298 -8.18 6.31 -11.69
N SER A 299 -9.30 5.83 -12.23
CA SER A 299 -9.51 4.40 -12.51
C SER A 299 -8.45 3.84 -13.47
N VAL A 300 -7.95 2.64 -13.18
CA VAL A 300 -6.96 1.93 -14.01
C VAL A 300 -7.59 0.68 -14.65
N PRO A 301 -7.16 0.27 -15.86
CA PRO A 301 -6.11 0.88 -16.68
C PRO A 301 -6.53 2.21 -17.32
N VAL A 302 -5.57 3.11 -17.57
CA VAL A 302 -5.84 4.44 -18.15
C VAL A 302 -4.71 4.90 -19.05
N LYS A 303 -5.05 5.65 -20.10
CA LYS A 303 -4.11 6.33 -20.97
C LYS A 303 -4.47 7.81 -21.07
N LYS A 304 -3.53 8.70 -20.75
CA LYS A 304 -3.68 10.15 -20.89
C LYS A 304 -2.50 10.76 -21.63
N THR A 305 -2.82 11.59 -22.62
CA THR A 305 -1.82 12.34 -23.37
C THR A 305 -1.89 13.80 -22.97
N ASN A 306 -0.75 14.37 -22.62
CA ASN A 306 -0.57 15.79 -22.38
C ASN A 306 0.32 16.39 -23.47
N VAL A 307 0.04 17.62 -23.88
CA VAL A 307 0.83 18.33 -24.89
C VAL A 307 1.83 19.24 -24.17
N CYS A 308 3.11 18.95 -24.33
CA CYS A 308 4.22 19.78 -23.87
C CYS A 308 4.79 20.57 -25.06
N GLN A 309 5.70 21.52 -24.79
CA GLN A 309 6.33 22.33 -25.83
C GLN A 309 7.82 22.50 -25.57
N THR A 310 8.61 22.66 -26.65
CA THR A 310 10.03 23.05 -26.53
C THR A 310 10.17 24.44 -25.92
N SER A 311 11.24 24.62 -25.13
CA SER A 311 11.47 25.84 -24.35
C SER A 311 12.51 26.78 -24.97
N MET A 312 13.28 26.27 -25.93
CA MET A 312 14.37 26.98 -26.62
C MET A 312 14.24 26.80 -28.13
N ASP A 313 14.75 27.78 -28.88
CA ASP A 313 14.85 27.69 -30.34
C ASP A 313 15.88 26.62 -30.72
N ASN A 314 15.58 25.83 -31.75
CA ASN A 314 16.41 24.73 -32.25
C ASN A 314 16.79 23.72 -31.15
N GLN A 315 15.87 23.46 -30.22
CA GLN A 315 16.06 22.49 -29.16
C GLN A 315 16.03 21.06 -29.74
N SER A 316 17.20 20.43 -29.87
CA SER A 316 17.35 19.09 -30.44
C SER A 316 17.01 17.95 -29.48
N ILE A 317 17.03 18.21 -28.17
CA ILE A 317 16.76 17.24 -27.10
C ILE A 317 15.86 17.88 -26.03
N VAL A 318 14.82 17.15 -25.63
CA VAL A 318 13.95 17.49 -24.49
C VAL A 318 14.04 16.38 -23.45
N ALA A 319 14.43 16.74 -22.22
CA ALA A 319 14.45 15.84 -21.08
C ALA A 319 13.11 15.92 -20.33
N PHE A 320 12.46 14.77 -20.16
CA PHE A 320 11.27 14.61 -19.35
C PHE A 320 11.66 13.95 -18.03
N GLN A 321 11.28 14.57 -16.91
CA GLN A 321 11.42 13.97 -15.58
C GLN A 321 10.03 13.67 -15.06
N ILE A 322 9.81 12.42 -14.66
CA ILE A 322 8.51 11.85 -14.32
C ILE A 322 8.45 11.67 -12.83
N TYR A 323 7.39 12.20 -12.23
CA TYR A 323 7.20 12.24 -10.78
C TYR A 323 5.88 11.61 -10.38
N GLU A 324 5.84 11.20 -9.12
CA GLU A 324 4.66 10.71 -8.44
C GLU A 324 4.52 11.39 -7.08
N GLY A 325 3.33 11.96 -6.81
CA GLY A 325 3.00 12.60 -5.53
C GLY A 325 2.10 13.82 -5.66
N GLU A 326 1.71 14.37 -4.50
CA GLU A 326 0.69 15.43 -4.38
C GLU A 326 1.26 16.82 -4.06
N ARG A 327 2.59 16.97 -3.97
CA ARG A 327 3.23 18.26 -3.70
C ARG A 327 3.21 19.13 -4.96
N ALA A 328 3.02 20.43 -4.78
CA ALA A 328 3.02 21.39 -5.89
C ALA A 328 4.40 21.51 -6.54
N ARG A 329 5.47 21.30 -5.76
CA ARG A 329 6.84 21.29 -6.26
C ARG A 329 7.25 19.90 -6.69
N ALA A 330 7.81 19.78 -7.89
CA ALA A 330 8.23 18.48 -8.42
C ALA A 330 9.34 17.86 -7.56
N SER A 331 10.31 18.65 -7.11
CA SER A 331 11.41 18.21 -6.24
C SER A 331 10.99 17.67 -4.86
N GLU A 332 9.76 17.96 -4.41
CA GLU A 332 9.19 17.47 -3.15
C GLU A 332 8.35 16.19 -3.35
N ASN A 333 8.29 15.66 -4.57
CA ASN A 333 7.62 14.41 -4.94
C ASN A 333 8.65 13.31 -5.27
N ASN A 334 8.16 12.08 -5.44
CA ASN A 334 9.02 10.94 -5.77
C ASN A 334 9.38 10.96 -7.25
N LEU A 335 10.68 11.00 -7.57
CA LEU A 335 11.15 10.85 -8.95
C LEU A 335 11.05 9.38 -9.36
N LEU A 336 10.23 9.09 -10.38
CA LEU A 336 10.09 7.75 -10.95
C LEU A 336 11.14 7.44 -12.01
N GLY A 337 11.59 8.47 -12.73
CA GLY A 337 12.58 8.33 -13.78
C GLY A 337 12.64 9.55 -14.69
N PHE A 338 13.55 9.51 -15.65
CA PHE A 338 13.66 10.54 -16.67
C PHE A 338 14.06 9.93 -18.01
N PHE A 339 13.72 10.60 -19.10
CA PHE A 339 14.10 10.19 -20.44
C PHE A 339 14.25 11.37 -21.37
N ASN A 340 14.96 11.16 -22.47
CA ASN A 340 15.24 12.19 -23.47
C ASN A 340 14.51 11.87 -24.77
N LEU A 341 13.74 12.83 -25.28
CA LEU A 341 13.29 12.85 -26.66
C LEU A 341 14.33 13.60 -27.49
N SER A 342 15.10 12.86 -28.29
CA SER A 342 16.13 13.40 -29.19
C SER A 342 15.66 13.38 -30.64
N GLY A 343 16.41 14.04 -31.54
CA GLY A 343 16.10 14.06 -32.97
C GLY A 343 14.97 15.01 -33.33
N LEU A 344 14.72 16.03 -32.50
CA LEU A 344 13.74 17.06 -32.80
C LEU A 344 14.22 17.92 -33.98
N PRO A 345 13.32 18.30 -34.90
CA PRO A 345 13.66 19.19 -36.01
C PRO A 345 14.04 20.58 -35.51
N ASP A 346 14.90 21.27 -36.26
CA ASP A 346 15.21 22.69 -36.02
C ASP A 346 13.93 23.53 -36.22
N ALA A 347 13.42 24.07 -35.11
CA ALA A 347 12.21 24.87 -35.07
C ALA A 347 12.34 25.94 -33.97
N PRO A 348 11.61 27.07 -34.09
CA PRO A 348 11.44 27.99 -32.96
C PRO A 348 10.90 27.27 -31.72
N ARG A 349 11.16 27.82 -30.54
CA ARG A 349 10.55 27.34 -29.29
C ARG A 349 9.02 27.26 -29.43
N GLY A 350 8.41 26.29 -28.75
CA GLY A 350 6.96 26.06 -28.82
C GLY A 350 6.56 24.84 -29.66
N LEU A 351 7.52 24.07 -30.19
CA LEU A 351 7.24 22.83 -30.93
C LEU A 351 6.46 21.86 -30.03
N PRO A 352 5.26 21.41 -30.43
CA PRO A 352 4.40 20.58 -29.58
C PRO A 352 4.88 19.13 -29.52
N LEU A 353 4.88 18.58 -28.31
CA LEU A 353 5.32 17.21 -27.99
C LEU A 353 4.19 16.51 -27.23
N ASP A 354 3.73 15.38 -27.75
CA ASP A 354 2.72 14.57 -27.07
C ASP A 354 3.41 13.64 -26.08
N VAL A 355 3.16 13.82 -24.79
CA VAL A 355 3.64 12.95 -23.72
C VAL A 355 2.47 12.11 -23.23
N CYS A 356 2.57 10.80 -23.39
CA CYS A 356 1.52 9.87 -23.07
C CYS A 356 1.88 9.04 -21.85
N PHE A 357 1.04 9.10 -20.83
CA PHE A 357 1.09 8.26 -19.64
C PHE A 357 0.07 7.13 -19.79
N ALA A 358 0.51 5.89 -19.62
CA ALA A 358 -0.35 4.72 -19.60
C ALA A 358 -0.10 3.93 -18.31
N ILE A 359 -1.17 3.62 -17.59
CA ILE A 359 -1.14 2.72 -16.43
C ILE A 359 -1.89 1.45 -16.82
N ASP A 360 -1.25 0.30 -16.64
CA ASP A 360 -1.86 -1.00 -16.92
C ASP A 360 -2.75 -1.50 -15.76
N GLU A 361 -3.25 -2.72 -15.90
CA GLU A 361 -4.11 -3.35 -14.89
C GLU A 361 -3.36 -3.77 -13.60
N ASN A 362 -2.02 -3.74 -13.59
CA ASN A 362 -1.19 -3.98 -12.39
C ASN A 362 -0.84 -2.66 -11.67
N GLY A 363 -1.25 -1.52 -12.23
CA GLY A 363 -0.88 -0.20 -11.73
C GLY A 363 0.53 0.22 -12.16
N ILE A 364 1.12 -0.39 -13.20
CA ILE A 364 2.47 -0.10 -13.68
C ILE A 364 2.44 0.99 -14.74
N LEU A 365 3.32 1.99 -14.59
CA LEU A 365 3.42 3.13 -15.50
C LEU A 365 4.33 2.86 -16.70
N THR A 366 3.85 3.23 -17.88
CA THR A 366 4.62 3.43 -19.13
C THR A 366 4.44 4.87 -19.62
N VAL A 367 5.55 5.54 -19.99
CA VAL A 367 5.52 6.93 -20.48
C VAL A 367 6.19 7.04 -21.83
N SER A 368 5.45 7.43 -22.87
CA SER A 368 6.02 7.68 -24.20
C SER A 368 5.97 9.15 -24.55
N ALA A 369 6.90 9.60 -25.40
CA ALA A 369 6.82 10.93 -26.01
C ALA A 369 6.92 10.84 -27.53
N LYS A 370 6.10 11.63 -28.21
CA LYS A 370 6.04 11.70 -29.67
C LYS A 370 6.06 13.15 -30.14
N GLU A 371 6.88 13.42 -31.15
CA GLU A 371 6.82 14.66 -31.90
C GLU A 371 5.84 14.49 -33.09
N LYS A 372 4.92 15.46 -33.27
CA LYS A 372 3.78 15.32 -34.18
C LYS A 372 4.13 15.47 -35.67
N SER A 373 5.10 16.33 -36.02
CA SER A 373 5.37 16.73 -37.40
C SER A 373 6.24 15.73 -38.17
N THR A 374 7.23 15.13 -37.51
CA THR A 374 8.14 14.13 -38.06
C THR A 374 7.65 12.70 -37.84
N GLY A 375 6.68 12.52 -36.94
CA GLY A 375 6.19 11.20 -36.55
C GLY A 375 7.19 10.40 -35.69
N SER A 376 8.32 11.00 -35.29
CA SER A 376 9.32 10.38 -34.43
C SER A 376 8.71 10.02 -33.07
N ILE A 377 8.72 8.73 -32.75
CA ILE A 377 8.22 8.17 -31.48
C ILE A 377 9.42 7.68 -30.71
N ASN A 378 9.68 8.27 -29.54
CA ASN A 378 10.50 7.63 -28.52
C ASN A 378 9.55 7.14 -27.42
N GLU A 379 9.33 5.84 -27.40
CA GLU A 379 8.66 5.17 -26.30
C GLU A 379 9.71 4.76 -25.28
N ILE A 380 9.53 5.18 -24.03
CA ILE A 380 10.25 4.58 -22.92
C ILE A 380 9.24 3.83 -22.06
N THR A 381 9.48 2.54 -21.85
CA THR A 381 8.96 1.94 -20.62
C THR A 381 9.90 2.40 -19.54
N ILE A 382 9.43 3.16 -18.55
CA ILE A 382 10.26 3.55 -17.40
C ILE A 382 10.61 2.26 -16.66
N THR A 383 11.67 1.57 -17.09
CA THR A 383 12.37 0.59 -16.29
C THR A 383 13.28 1.41 -15.41
N ASN A 384 12.97 1.50 -14.12
CA ASN A 384 13.75 2.28 -13.18
C ASN A 384 15.13 1.60 -13.03
N ASP A 385 16.05 1.90 -13.93
CA ASP A 385 17.36 1.25 -14.05
C ASP A 385 18.40 1.81 -13.09
N LYS A 386 18.03 2.76 -12.21
CA LYS A 386 18.99 3.50 -11.38
C LYS A 386 19.10 3.10 -9.91
N GLU A 387 18.35 2.12 -9.43
CA GLU A 387 18.55 1.53 -8.09
C GLU A 387 18.57 0.00 -8.12
N ARG A 388 19.13 -0.56 -9.20
CA ARG A 388 19.47 -1.98 -9.27
C ARG A 388 20.82 -2.23 -8.59
N LEU A 389 20.81 -2.26 -7.25
CA LEU A 389 21.59 -3.11 -6.33
C LEU A 389 21.65 -2.50 -4.92
#